data_AF-F3BAG6-F1
#
_entry.id   AF-F3BAG6-F1
#
_cell.length_a   1.000
_cell.length_b   1.000
_cell.length_c   1.000
_cell.angle_alpha   90.00
_cell.angle_beta   90.00
_cell.angle_gamma   90.00
#
_symmetry.space_group_name_H-M   'P 1'
#
loop_
_entity.id
_entity.type
_entity.pdbx_description
1 polymer ?
#
loop_
_entity_poly.entity_id
_entity_poly.type
_entity_poly.pdbx_seq_one_letter_code
_entity_poly.pdbx_strand_id
1 'polypeptide(L)' 'MSFDKLKGKMAEIKMSQEKLSRCLGITVQSLNAKLNGRSQFTLEEVVKITKELNIKDPVDIFF' A
#
# COMPACT_ATOMS: atom_id res chain seq x y z
N MET A 1 -3.58 -11.24 4.69
CA MET A 1 -2.85 -10.33 3.78
C MET A 1 -2.83 -10.79 2.33
N SER A 2 -3.67 -10.16 1.51
CA SER A 2 -3.61 -10.29 0.04
C SER A 2 -3.19 -8.94 -0.54
N PHE A 3 -1.89 -8.74 -0.75
CA PHE A 3 -1.36 -7.52 -1.35
C PHE A 3 -1.76 -7.35 -2.82
N ASP A 4 -2.31 -8.39 -3.45
CA ASP A 4 -2.88 -8.30 -4.79
C ASP A 4 -4.15 -7.44 -4.81
N LYS A 5 -4.96 -7.46 -3.73
CA LYS A 5 -6.08 -6.51 -3.57
C LYS A 5 -5.57 -5.06 -3.51
N LEU A 6 -4.47 -4.82 -2.79
CA LEU A 6 -3.86 -3.48 -2.72
C LEU A 6 -3.34 -3.03 -4.09
N LYS A 7 -2.64 -3.91 -4.82
CA LYS A 7 -2.17 -3.63 -6.20
C LYS A 7 -3.35 -3.33 -7.13
N GLY A 8 -4.45 -4.07 -7.02
CA GLY A 8 -5.69 -3.79 -7.76
C GLY A 8 -6.25 -2.40 -7.47
N LYS A 9 -6.34 -2.02 -6.19
CA LYS A 9 -6.77 -0.67 -5.80
C LYS A 9 -5.85 0.43 -6.32
N MET A 10 -4.53 0.21 -6.30
CA MET A 10 -3.57 1.15 -6.91
C MET A 10 -3.82 1.32 -8.40
N ALA A 11 -4.12 0.23 -9.13
CA ALA A 11 -4.40 0.26 -10.55
C ALA A 11 -5.71 1.01 -10.87
N GLU A 12 -6.77 0.81 -10.09
CA GLU A 12 -8.08 1.48 -10.25
C GLU A 12 -7.94 3.01 -10.27
N ILE A 13 -7.05 3.57 -9.44
CA ILE A 13 -6.85 5.02 -9.31
C ILE A 13 -5.59 5.54 -10.03
N LYS A 14 -4.92 4.71 -10.84
CA LYS A 14 -3.65 5.04 -11.52
C LYS A 14 -2.55 5.54 -10.56
N MET A 15 -2.50 4.98 -9.35
CA MET A 15 -1.44 5.23 -8.37
C MET A 15 -0.22 4.38 -8.69
N SER A 16 0.90 5.00 -9.02
CA SER A 16 2.16 4.28 -9.21
C SER A 16 2.82 3.95 -7.87
N GLN A 17 3.66 2.90 -7.84
CA GLN A 17 4.49 2.60 -6.66
C GLN A 17 5.42 3.77 -6.31
N GLU A 18 5.90 4.51 -7.31
CA GLU A 18 6.71 5.70 -7.09
C GLU A 18 5.93 6.77 -6.31
N LYS A 19 4.72 7.13 -6.76
CA LYS A 19 3.88 8.11 -6.07
C LYS A 19 3.52 7.67 -4.65
N LEU A 20 3.13 6.41 -4.49
CA LEU A 20 2.77 5.87 -3.18
C LEU A 20 3.99 5.86 -2.24
N SER A 21 5.17 5.46 -2.72
CA SER A 21 6.39 5.48 -1.91
C SER A 21 6.76 6.88 -1.41
N ARG A 22 6.59 7.90 -2.27
CA ARG A 22 6.79 9.31 -1.90
C ARG A 22 5.80 9.77 -0.82
N CYS A 23 4.52 9.40 -0.95
CA CYS A 23 3.51 9.72 0.07
C CYS A 23 3.80 9.06 1.43
N LEU A 24 4.29 7.81 1.39
CA LEU A 24 4.65 7.07 2.60
C LEU A 24 6.00 7.50 3.20
N GLY A 25 6.81 8.26 2.48
CA GLY A 25 8.16 8.66 2.92
C GLY A 25 9.15 7.49 2.92
N ILE A 26 8.94 6.48 2.06
CA ILE A 26 9.80 5.30 1.93
C ILE A 26 10.36 5.18 0.51
N THR A 27 11.38 4.34 0.34
CA THR A 27 11.91 4.04 -0.99
C THR A 27 10.94 3.14 -1.78
N VAL A 28 11.00 3.21 -3.11
CA VAL A 28 10.25 2.30 -4.00
C VAL A 28 10.60 0.84 -3.72
N GLN A 29 11.87 0.56 -3.39
CA GLN A 29 12.36 -0.76 -3.03
C GLN A 29 11.71 -1.27 -1.73
N SER A 30 11.58 -0.40 -0.73
CA SER A 30 10.89 -0.72 0.54
C SER A 30 9.41 -1.02 0.27
N LEU A 31 8.73 -0.17 -0.51
CA LEU A 31 7.34 -0.43 -0.90
C LEU A 31 7.19 -1.75 -1.67
N ASN A 32 8.08 -2.03 -2.62
CA ASN A 32 8.09 -3.29 -3.37
C ASN A 32 8.28 -4.51 -2.45
N ALA A 33 9.19 -4.43 -1.49
CA ALA A 33 9.37 -5.49 -0.51
C ALA A 33 8.08 -5.74 0.29
N LYS A 34 7.40 -4.69 0.73
CA LYS A 34 6.11 -4.78 1.46
C LYS A 34 4.98 -5.36 0.59
N LEU A 35 4.82 -4.87 -0.63
CA LEU A 35 3.82 -5.36 -1.59
C LEU A 35 4.01 -6.82 -2.01
N ASN A 36 5.20 -7.37 -1.79
CA ASN A 36 5.53 -8.78 -2.07
C ASN A 36 5.74 -9.59 -0.78
N GLY A 37 5.29 -9.07 0.37
CA GLY A 37 5.33 -9.78 1.65
C GLY A 37 6.72 -10.06 2.23
N ARG A 38 7.77 -9.42 1.68
CA ARG A 38 9.16 -9.54 2.19
C ARG A 38 9.41 -8.65 3.40
N SER A 39 8.50 -7.72 3.69
CA SER A 39 8.53 -6.85 4.86
C SER A 39 7.10 -6.42 5.22
N GLN A 40 6.85 -6.05 6.47
CA GLN A 40 5.52 -5.65 6.92
C GLN A 40 5.26 -4.15 6.73
N PHE A 41 3.98 -3.79 6.53
CA PHE A 41 3.55 -2.40 6.66
C PHE A 41 3.45 -2.02 8.14
N THR A 42 3.86 -0.81 8.48
CA THR A 42 3.59 -0.24 9.81
C THR A 42 2.16 0.26 9.88
N LEU A 43 1.62 0.41 11.10
CA LEU A 43 0.27 0.95 11.27
C LEU A 43 0.13 2.36 10.65
N GLU A 44 1.16 3.19 10.75
CA GLU A 44 1.17 4.52 10.16
C GLU A 44 1.11 4.47 8.62
N GLU A 45 1.87 3.56 8.01
CA GLU A 45 1.81 3.34 6.56
C GLU A 45 0.43 2.84 6.13
N VAL A 46 -0.17 1.90 6.86
CA VAL A 46 -1.54 1.42 6.58
C VAL A 46 -2.54 2.57 6.65
N VAL A 47 -2.51 3.39 7.70
CA VAL A 47 -3.42 4.54 7.84
C VAL A 47 -3.26 5.55 6.70
N LYS A 48 -2.02 5.84 6.27
CA LYS A 48 -1.76 6.71 5.12
C LYS A 48 -2.30 6.10 3.83
N ILE A 49 -2.01 4.82 3.58
CA ILE A 49 -2.49 4.08 2.40
C ILE A 49 -4.02 4.10 2.34
N THR A 50 -4.70 3.81 3.45
CA THR A 50 -6.17 3.78 3.50
C THR A 50 -6.78 5.13 3.16
N LYS A 51 -6.16 6.24 3.61
CA LYS A 51 -6.59 7.61 3.28
C LYS A 51 -6.37 7.94 1.81
N GLU A 52 -5.17 7.68 1.29
CA GLU A 52 -4.77 8.03 -0.08
C GLU A 52 -5.51 7.20 -1.14
N LEU A 53 -5.75 5.92 -0.86
CA LEU A 53 -6.46 5.00 -1.76
C LEU A 53 -7.96 4.91 -1.49
N ASN A 54 -8.48 5.69 -0.53
CA ASN A 54 -9.88 5.69 -0.12
C ASN A 54 -10.42 4.26 0.11
N ILE A 55 -9.64 3.45 0.83
CA ILE A 55 -9.96 2.05 1.11
C ILE A 55 -11.01 2.01 2.22
N LYS A 56 -12.21 1.51 1.92
CA LYS A 56 -13.31 1.41 2.90
C LYS A 56 -13.11 0.29 3.91
N ASP A 57 -12.49 -0.81 3.49
CA ASP A 57 -12.22 -1.96 4.35
C ASP A 57 -10.74 -2.36 4.26
N PRO A 58 -9.88 -1.83 5.16
CA PRO A 58 -8.47 -2.16 5.19
C PRO A 58 -8.18 -3.52 5.83
N VAL A 59 -9.12 -4.10 6.59
CA VAL A 59 -8.96 -5.41 7.25
C VAL A 59 -8.74 -6.49 6.20
N ASP A 60 -9.55 -6.42 5.16
CA ASP A 60 -9.56 -7.35 4.03
C ASP A 60 -8.27 -7.39 3.19
N ILE A 61 -7.40 -6.39 3.39
CA ILE A 61 -6.13 -6.19 2.67
C ILE A 61 -4.94 -6.44 3.61
N PHE A 62 -4.94 -5.82 4.79
CA PHE A 62 -3.80 -5.75 5.69
C PHE A 62 -3.85 -6.71 6.87
N PHE A 63 -5.00 -7.34 7.15
CA PHE A 63 -5.16 -8.34 8.22
C PHE A 63 -5.49 -9.72 7.62
#